data_AF-W7KYB3-F1
#
_entry.id   AF-W7KYB3-F1
#
_cell.length_a   1.000
_cell.length_b   1.000
_cell.length_c   1.000
_cell.angle_alpha   90.00
_cell.angle_beta   90.00
_cell.angle_gamma   90.00
#
_symmetry.space_group_name_H-M   'P 1'
#
loop_
_entity.id
_entity.type
_entity.pdbx_description
1 polymer ?
#
loop_
_entity_poly.entity_id
_entity_poly.type
_entity_poly.pdbx_seq_one_letter_code
_entity_poly.pdbx_strand_id
1 'polypeptide(L)'
;MINGILKSIFDGYKESEVTKRRMYESSFNDLDETEFLFSSAYLNQLYFSAKTADDCCTIMNYLERYQCVDAGIESYDEIYYQTAAKLKRKLKEEERRGSRGYSF
;
A
#
# COMPACT_ATOMS: atom_id res chain seq x y z
N MET A 1 -36.65 7.54 19.18
CA MET A 1 -35.68 8.66 19.05
C MET A 1 -34.22 8.18 19.11
N ILE A 2 -33.87 7.26 20.03
CA ILE A 2 -32.51 6.70 20.19
C ILE A 2 -31.97 5.97 18.93
N ASN A 3 -32.82 5.26 18.18
CA ASN A 3 -32.41 4.55 16.96
C ASN A 3 -31.90 5.45 15.81
N GLY A 4 -32.30 6.73 15.78
CA GLY A 4 -31.83 7.67 14.73
C GLY A 4 -30.43 8.21 14.99
N ILE A 5 -30.07 8.41 16.25
CA ILE A 5 -28.75 8.91 16.66
C ILE A 5 -27.68 7.83 16.45
N LEU A 6 -27.97 6.60 16.87
CA LEU A 6 -27.05 5.47 16.65
C LEU A 6 -26.83 5.23 15.15
N LYS A 7 -27.89 5.27 14.35
CA LYS A 7 -27.79 5.11 12.89
C LYS A 7 -26.92 6.19 12.24
N SER A 8 -27.09 7.47 12.62
CA SER A 8 -26.25 8.58 12.14
C SER A 8 -24.78 8.41 12.50
N ILE A 9 -24.47 7.92 13.71
CA ILE A 9 -23.09 7.61 14.13
C ILE A 9 -22.51 6.50 13.25
N PHE A 10 -23.22 5.38 13.07
CA PHE A 10 -22.77 4.27 12.21
C PHE A 10 -22.61 4.69 10.74
N ASP A 11 -23.52 5.53 10.23
CA ASP A 11 -23.43 6.07 8.87
C ASP A 11 -22.19 6.96 8.72
N GLY A 12 -21.88 7.83 9.70
CA GLY A 12 -20.64 8.63 9.71
C GLY A 12 -19.36 7.78 9.79
N TYR A 13 -19.35 6.71 10.58
CA TYR A 13 -18.22 5.76 10.59
C TYR A 13 -18.06 5.06 9.24
N LYS A 14 -19.16 4.66 8.61
CA LYS A 14 -19.15 4.00 7.30
C LYS A 14 -18.62 4.93 6.21
N GLU A 15 -19.04 6.20 6.20
CA GLU A 15 -18.51 7.21 5.28
C GLU A 15 -17.02 7.47 5.50
N SER A 16 -16.56 7.48 6.75
CA SER A 16 -15.14 7.61 7.09
C SER A 16 -14.31 6.45 6.53
N GLU A 17 -14.76 5.21 6.71
CA GLU A 17 -14.05 4.03 6.20
C GLU A 17 -14.04 3.96 4.67
N VAL A 18 -15.14 4.33 4.02
CA VAL A 18 -15.19 4.43 2.55
C VAL A 18 -14.21 5.49 2.04
N THR A 19 -14.14 6.64 2.71
CA THR A 19 -13.22 7.73 2.34
C THR A 19 -11.77 7.30 2.51
N LYS A 20 -11.41 6.67 3.65
CA LYS A 20 -10.06 6.13 3.88
C LYS A 20 -9.67 5.10 2.83
N ARG A 21 -10.61 4.22 2.45
CA ARG A 21 -10.36 3.22 1.41
C ARG A 21 -10.09 3.86 0.05
N ARG A 22 -10.90 4.85 -0.34
CA ARG A 22 -10.69 5.61 -1.59
C ARG A 22 -9.36 6.35 -1.60
N MET A 23 -8.99 7.00 -0.49
CA MET A 23 -7.70 7.68 -0.36
C MET A 23 -6.52 6.72 -0.49
N TYR A 24 -6.62 5.53 0.12
CA TYR A 24 -5.63 4.48 -0.02
C TYR A 24 -5.53 3.99 -1.47
N GLU A 25 -6.65 3.63 -2.11
CA GLU A 25 -6.67 3.16 -3.50
C GLU A 25 -6.11 4.23 -4.46
N SER A 26 -6.48 5.50 -4.27
CA SER A 26 -5.93 6.63 -5.04
C SER A 26 -4.42 6.72 -4.88
N SER A 27 -3.90 6.68 -3.65
CA SER A 27 -2.47 6.90 -3.38
C SER A 27 -1.55 5.91 -4.11
N PHE A 28 -2.01 4.68 -4.34
CA PHE A 28 -1.25 3.68 -5.10
C PHE A 28 -1.49 3.78 -6.61
N ASN A 29 -2.71 4.06 -7.06
CA ASN A 29 -2.99 4.30 -8.49
C ASN A 29 -2.23 5.53 -9.00
N ASP A 30 -2.12 6.56 -8.17
CA ASP A 30 -1.46 7.81 -8.53
C ASP A 30 0.03 7.55 -8.85
N LEU A 31 0.70 6.57 -8.24
CA LEU A 31 2.10 6.22 -8.56
C LEU A 31 2.30 5.85 -10.03
N ASP A 32 1.31 5.23 -10.67
CA ASP A 32 1.45 4.84 -12.07
C ASP A 32 1.37 6.04 -13.02
N GLU A 33 0.69 7.12 -12.61
CA GLU A 33 0.48 8.33 -13.42
C GLU A 33 1.37 9.51 -12.98
N THR A 34 2.02 9.42 -11.81
CA THR A 34 2.81 10.52 -11.23
C THR A 34 4.19 10.58 -11.86
N GLU A 35 4.63 11.80 -12.23
CA GLU A 35 6.00 12.09 -12.64
C GLU A 35 7.02 11.76 -11.52
N PHE A 36 8.32 11.89 -11.82
CA PHE A 36 9.36 11.62 -10.83
C PHE A 36 9.22 12.48 -9.57
N LEU A 37 9.03 11.82 -8.43
CA LEU A 37 8.92 12.44 -7.12
C LEU A 37 10.33 12.54 -6.54
N PHE A 38 10.85 13.76 -6.48
CA PHE A 38 12.16 14.07 -5.89
C PHE A 38 12.24 13.87 -4.36
N SER A 39 11.18 13.36 -3.71
CA SER A 39 11.14 13.17 -2.25
C SER A 39 10.73 11.76 -1.87
N SER A 40 11.66 11.05 -1.21
CA SER A 40 11.46 9.71 -0.63
C SER A 40 10.45 9.70 0.53
N ALA A 41 10.04 10.86 1.06
CA ALA A 41 9.05 10.95 2.14
C ALA A 41 7.68 10.38 1.75
N TYR A 42 7.21 10.65 0.52
CA TYR A 42 5.94 10.14 0.03
C TYR A 42 5.99 8.62 -0.18
N LEU A 43 7.08 8.12 -0.78
CA LEU A 43 7.31 6.68 -0.95
C LEU A 43 7.40 5.94 0.38
N ASN A 44 7.98 6.57 1.41
CA ASN A 44 7.98 6.03 2.78
C ASN A 44 6.55 5.93 3.35
N GLN A 45 5.71 6.95 3.17
CA GLN A 45 4.31 6.90 3.62
C GLN A 45 3.53 5.77 2.93
N LEU A 46 3.75 5.58 1.63
CA LEU A 46 3.18 4.47 0.87
C LEU A 46 3.67 3.13 1.39
N TYR A 47 4.98 2.98 1.63
CA TYR A 47 5.55 1.79 2.22
C TYR A 47 4.90 1.43 3.56
N PHE A 48 4.73 2.40 4.47
CA PHE A 48 4.05 2.16 5.75
C PHE A 48 2.58 1.76 5.57
N SER A 49 1.92 2.35 4.57
CA SER A 49 0.51 2.11 4.26
C SER A 49 0.25 0.84 3.46
N ALA A 50 1.27 0.23 2.84
CA ALA A 50 1.14 -0.95 2.01
C ALA A 50 0.63 -2.17 2.81
N LYS A 51 -0.49 -2.75 2.37
CA LYS A 51 -1.19 -3.88 3.00
C LYS A 51 -1.06 -5.16 2.19
N THR A 52 -0.97 -5.05 0.87
CA THR A 52 -0.97 -6.18 -0.07
C THR A 52 0.41 -6.41 -0.69
N ALA A 53 0.59 -7.55 -1.35
CA ALA A 53 1.77 -7.79 -2.20
C ALA A 53 1.79 -6.81 -3.38
N ASP A 54 0.63 -6.54 -3.98
CA ASP A 54 0.46 -5.64 -5.12
C ASP A 54 0.92 -4.21 -4.80
N ASP A 55 0.52 -3.66 -3.66
CA ASP A 55 0.98 -2.35 -3.17
C ASP A 55 2.51 -2.24 -3.13
N CYS A 56 3.17 -3.33 -2.68
CA CYS A 56 4.62 -3.39 -2.60
C CYS A 56 5.23 -3.41 -4.00
N CYS A 57 4.64 -4.15 -4.93
CA CYS A 57 5.04 -4.17 -6.33
C CYS A 57 4.89 -2.77 -6.97
N THR A 58 3.81 -2.04 -6.72
CA THR A 58 3.61 -0.69 -7.26
C THR A 58 4.73 0.26 -6.84
N ILE A 59 5.11 0.26 -5.55
CA ILE A 59 6.23 1.09 -5.05
C ILE A 59 7.55 0.68 -5.71
N MET A 60 7.83 -0.62 -5.82
CA MET A 60 9.06 -1.11 -6.45
C MET A 60 9.13 -0.75 -7.94
N ASN A 61 8.03 -0.96 -8.68
CA ASN A 61 7.92 -0.61 -10.09
C ASN A 61 8.14 0.88 -10.32
N TYR A 62 7.64 1.74 -9.42
CA TYR A 62 7.88 3.18 -9.49
C TYR A 62 9.37 3.51 -9.36
N LEU A 63 10.04 2.95 -8.34
CA LEU A 63 11.48 3.15 -8.10
C LEU A 63 12.34 2.63 -9.25
N GLU A 64 11.97 1.50 -9.85
CA GLU A 64 12.66 0.92 -11.00
C GLU A 64 12.43 1.73 -12.29
N ARG A 65 11.19 2.17 -12.55
CA ARG A 65 10.81 3.00 -13.71
C ARG A 65 11.68 4.25 -13.82
N TYR A 66 11.97 4.86 -12.68
CA TYR A 66 12.77 6.08 -12.60
C TYR A 66 14.23 5.86 -12.19
N GLN A 67 14.70 4.61 -12.20
CA GLN A 67 16.10 4.26 -11.91
C GLN A 67 16.60 4.81 -10.57
N CYS A 68 15.74 4.82 -9.54
CA CYS A 68 16.10 5.28 -8.21
C CYS A 68 16.99 4.28 -7.45
N VAL A 69 16.98 3.01 -7.87
CA VAL A 69 17.67 1.90 -7.19
C VAL A 69 19.14 1.91 -7.59
N ASP A 70 20.02 1.82 -6.59
CA ASP A 70 21.48 1.89 -6.71
C ASP A 70 21.97 3.20 -7.38
N ALA A 71 21.14 4.25 -7.38
CA ALA A 71 21.45 5.56 -7.95
C ALA A 71 22.38 6.41 -7.06
N GLY A 72 22.84 5.84 -5.93
CA GLY A 72 23.66 6.53 -4.93
C GLY A 72 22.84 7.41 -3.97
N ILE A 73 21.51 7.27 -3.96
CA ILE A 73 20.62 7.96 -3.03
C ILE A 73 20.09 6.95 -2.02
N GLU A 74 20.75 6.89 -0.86
CA GLU A 74 20.49 5.89 0.19
C GLU A 74 19.01 5.79 0.60
N SER A 75 18.27 6.90 0.60
CA SER A 75 16.86 6.89 1.02
C SER A 75 15.93 6.17 0.03
N TYR A 76 16.27 6.11 -1.26
CA TYR A 76 15.48 5.31 -2.22
C TYR A 76 15.85 3.84 -2.15
N ASP A 77 17.14 3.54 -1.98
CA ASP A 77 17.63 2.17 -1.77
C ASP A 77 17.02 1.54 -0.53
N GLU A 78 16.99 2.29 0.58
CA GLU A 78 16.37 1.84 1.82
C GLU A 78 14.89 1.46 1.61
N ILE A 79 14.12 2.33 0.95
CA ILE A 79 12.70 2.06 0.65
C ILE A 79 12.56 0.83 -0.24
N TYR A 80 13.38 0.71 -1.28
CA TYR A 80 13.33 -0.41 -2.21
C TYR A 80 13.56 -1.74 -1.48
N TYR A 81 14.66 -1.85 -0.73
CA TYR A 81 15.02 -3.09 -0.05
C TYR A 81 14.05 -3.44 1.08
N GLN A 82 13.54 -2.45 1.82
CA GLN A 82 12.49 -2.67 2.82
C GLN A 82 11.18 -3.15 2.19
N THR A 83 10.79 -2.55 1.06
CA THR A 83 9.59 -2.93 0.31
C THR A 83 9.71 -4.34 -0.26
N ALA A 84 10.86 -4.70 -0.84
CA ALA A 84 11.14 -6.06 -1.33
C ALA A 84 11.06 -7.11 -0.20
N ALA A 85 11.59 -6.79 0.99
CA ALA A 85 11.48 -7.67 2.16
C ALA A 85 10.02 -7.80 2.65
N LYS A 86 9.22 -6.74 2.54
CA LYS A 86 7.79 -6.77 2.86
C LYS A 86 6.99 -7.58 1.84
N LEU A 87 7.27 -7.42 0.55
CA LEU A 87 6.67 -8.21 -0.53
C LEU A 87 6.87 -9.71 -0.31
N LYS A 88 8.11 -10.14 -0.04
CA LYS A 88 8.43 -11.56 0.25
C LYS A 88 7.63 -12.12 1.41
N ARG A 89 7.36 -11.32 2.45
CA ARG A 89 6.52 -11.73 3.59
C ARG A 89 5.05 -11.87 3.18
N LYS A 90 4.54 -10.92 2.40
CA LYS A 90 3.15 -10.92 1.91
C LYS A 90 2.84 -12.09 0.98
N LEU A 91 3.71 -12.38 0.02
CA LEU A 91 3.55 -13.54 -0.86
C LEU A 91 3.52 -14.85 -0.06
N LYS A 92 4.40 -15.03 0.93
CA LYS A 92 4.36 -16.20 1.82
C LYS A 92 3.08 -16.30 2.66
N GLU A 93 2.52 -15.17 3.09
CA GLU A 93 1.24 -15.13 3.80
C GLU A 93 0.08 -15.56 2.90
N GLU A 94 0.09 -15.13 1.64
CA GLU A 94 -0.92 -15.48 0.62
C GLU A 94 -0.84 -16.96 0.22
N GLU A 95 0.37 -17.49 -0.02
CA GLU A 95 0.60 -18.91 -0.27
C GLU A 95 0.07 -19.77 0.88
N ARG A 96 0.38 -19.42 2.13
CA ARG A 96 -0.11 -20.14 3.32
C ARG A 96 -1.63 -20.10 3.45
N ARG A 97 -2.28 -19.03 3.01
CA ARG A 97 -3.74 -18.91 2.98
C ARG A 97 -4.35 -19.77 1.87
N GLY A 98 -3.72 -19.79 0.69
CA GLY A 98 -4.13 -20.65 -0.43
C GLY A 98 -4.02 -22.14 -0.12
N SER A 99 -2.93 -22.58 0.52
CA SER A 99 -2.69 -23.99 0.84
C SER A 99 -3.61 -24.56 1.94
N ARG A 100 -4.30 -23.72 2.72
CA ARG A 100 -5.31 -24.19 3.69
C ARG A 100 -6.69 -24.41 3.07
N GLY A 101 -6.89 -24.05 1.80
CA GLY A 101 -8.17 -24.15 1.08
C GLY A 101 -8.39 -25.47 0.34
N TYR A 102 -7.38 -26.33 0.23
CA TYR A 102 -7.48 -27.63 -0.43
C TYR A 102 -6.86 -28.71 0.46
N SER A 103 -7.69 -29.28 1.34
CA SER A 103 -7.50 -30.65 1.83
C SER A 103 -8.60 -31.49 1.20
N PHE A 104 -8.23 -32.33 0.23
CA PHE A 104 -9.05 -33.45 -0.20
C PHE A 104 -8.99 -34.57 0.85
#